data_AF-A0A2I8DQ28-F1
#
_entry.id   AF-A0A2I8DQ28-F1
#
_cell.length_a   1.000
_cell.length_b   1.000
_cell.length_c   1.000
_cell.angle_alpha   90.00
_cell.angle_beta   90.00
_cell.angle_gamma   90.00
#
_symmetry.space_group_name_H-M   'P 1'
#
loop_
_entity.id
_entity.type
_entity.pdbx_description
1 polymer ?
#
loop_
_entity_poly.entity_id
_entity_poly.type
_entity_poly.pdbx_seq_one_letter_code
_entity_poly.pdbx_strand_id
1 'polypeptide(L)'
;MHPVLATALAKICQERDEKSYSASLDAVSAIVRHFGEVNLAEVLFSEIPRTVPFELVAELFDLLAWQTNDNGASMARTTEAWLREGSDSRKLLIALHLEVYPFVDGGEMERVLLPLAKTNARVSARCMALIHARRSASHVG
;
A
#
# COMPACT_ATOMS: atom_id res chain seq x y z
N MET A 1 7.25 -3.29 -17.53
CA MET A 1 7.24 -4.11 -16.30
C MET A 1 8.43 -5.05 -16.33
N HIS A 2 9.33 -4.90 -15.37
CA HIS A 2 10.49 -5.76 -15.21
C HIS A 2 10.11 -7.23 -14.89
N PRO A 3 10.88 -8.24 -15.35
CA PRO A 3 10.56 -9.66 -15.09
C PRO A 3 10.43 -10.03 -13.61
N VAL A 4 11.27 -9.48 -12.74
CA VAL A 4 11.21 -9.74 -11.29
C VAL A 4 9.85 -9.30 -10.70
N LEU A 5 9.31 -8.17 -11.16
CA LEU A 5 7.98 -7.70 -10.75
C LEU A 5 6.87 -8.58 -11.31
N ALA A 6 6.98 -8.97 -12.58
CA ALA A 6 6.01 -9.87 -13.20
C ALA A 6 5.93 -11.21 -12.45
N THR A 7 7.09 -11.79 -12.09
CA THR A 7 7.17 -13.04 -11.33
C THR A 7 6.56 -12.89 -9.93
N ALA A 8 6.88 -11.82 -9.20
CA ALA A 8 6.34 -11.61 -7.87
C ALA A 8 4.81 -11.44 -7.89
N LEU A 9 4.29 -10.60 -8.79
CA LEU A 9 2.84 -10.40 -8.95
C LEU A 9 2.13 -11.72 -9.32
N ALA A 10 2.71 -12.53 -10.21
CA ALA A 10 2.16 -13.83 -10.58
C ALA A 10 2.15 -14.81 -9.39
N LYS A 11 3.19 -14.79 -8.54
CA LYS A 11 3.26 -15.64 -7.33
C LYS A 11 2.26 -15.22 -6.27
N ILE A 12 2.09 -13.91 -6.05
CA ILE A 12 1.05 -13.40 -5.15
C ILE A 12 -0.34 -13.84 -5.63
N CYS A 13 -0.62 -13.70 -6.94
CA CYS A 13 -1.89 -14.18 -7.48
C CYS A 13 -2.11 -15.69 -7.28
N GLN A 14 -1.07 -16.51 -7.49
CA GLN A 14 -1.16 -17.95 -7.34
C GLN A 14 -1.42 -18.35 -5.88
N GLU A 15 -0.70 -17.72 -4.94
CA GLU A 15 -0.70 -18.12 -3.53
C GLU A 15 -1.88 -17.54 -2.74
N ARG A 16 -2.50 -16.45 -3.22
CA ARG A 16 -3.71 -15.88 -2.62
C ARG A 16 -4.81 -16.94 -2.44
N ASP A 17 -4.93 -17.85 -3.40
CA ASP A 17 -5.94 -18.91 -3.36
C ASP A 17 -5.50 -20.10 -2.47
N GLU A 18 -4.19 -20.30 -2.30
CA GLU A 18 -3.59 -21.44 -1.59
C GLU A 18 -3.27 -21.17 -0.11
N LYS A 19 -3.36 -19.90 0.35
CA LYS A 19 -3.05 -19.44 1.73
C LYS A 19 -1.66 -19.84 2.23
N SER A 20 -0.70 -20.02 1.33
CA SER A 20 0.71 -20.30 1.63
C SER A 20 1.54 -19.23 0.95
N TYR A 21 2.17 -18.33 1.72
CA TYR A 21 2.91 -17.17 1.17
C TYR A 21 4.41 -17.43 0.97
N SER A 22 4.86 -18.69 0.91
CA SER A 22 6.31 -18.98 0.91
C SER A 22 7.00 -18.55 -0.39
N ALA A 23 6.43 -18.84 -1.56
CA ALA A 23 7.06 -18.47 -2.83
C ALA A 23 6.88 -16.99 -3.18
N SER A 24 5.79 -16.35 -2.72
CA SER A 24 5.62 -14.90 -2.84
C SER A 24 6.63 -14.15 -1.99
N LEU A 25 6.95 -14.58 -0.77
CA LEU A 25 8.00 -13.95 0.06
C LEU A 25 9.38 -14.02 -0.60
N ASP A 26 9.75 -15.16 -1.19
CA ASP A 26 11.00 -15.31 -1.93
C ASP A 26 11.04 -14.41 -3.18
N ALA A 27 9.94 -14.36 -3.93
CA ALA A 27 9.82 -13.53 -5.12
C ALA A 27 9.86 -12.03 -4.79
N VAL A 28 9.24 -11.61 -3.68
CA VAL A 28 9.25 -10.24 -3.19
C VAL A 28 10.63 -9.85 -2.67
N SER A 29 11.36 -10.75 -2.02
CA SER A 29 12.76 -10.55 -1.64
C SER A 29 13.66 -10.26 -2.86
N ALA A 30 13.38 -10.86 -4.01
CA ALA A 30 14.12 -10.60 -5.24
C ALA A 30 13.90 -9.17 -5.77
N ILE A 31 12.74 -8.55 -5.49
CA ILE A 31 12.47 -7.14 -5.83
C ILE A 31 13.43 -6.24 -5.04
N VAL A 32 13.52 -6.42 -3.73
CA VAL A 32 14.40 -5.63 -2.87
C VAL A 32 15.86 -5.74 -3.31
N ARG A 33 16.32 -6.96 -3.62
CA ARG A 33 17.68 -7.21 -4.13
C ARG A 33 17.95 -6.53 -5.48
N HIS A 34 16.94 -6.41 -6.34
CA HIS A 34 17.09 -5.86 -7.68
C HIS A 34 16.97 -4.34 -7.72
N PHE A 35 15.94 -3.78 -7.09
CA PHE A 35 15.63 -2.35 -7.14
C PHE A 35 16.25 -1.54 -5.98
N GLY A 36 16.73 -2.23 -4.94
CA GLY A 36 17.10 -1.59 -3.68
C GLY A 36 15.88 -1.08 -2.91
N GLU A 37 16.12 -0.44 -1.76
CA GLU A 37 15.04 0.02 -0.86
C GLU A 37 14.76 1.52 -0.98
N VAL A 38 15.72 2.28 -1.51
CA VAL A 38 15.61 3.74 -1.63
C VAL A 38 14.49 4.09 -2.61
N ASN A 39 13.49 4.82 -2.13
CA ASN A 39 12.30 5.23 -2.91
C ASN A 39 11.55 4.06 -3.56
N LEU A 40 11.63 2.85 -2.97
CA LEU A 40 11.11 1.64 -3.58
C LEU A 40 9.63 1.77 -4.00
N ALA A 41 8.77 2.31 -3.14
CA ALA A 41 7.35 2.51 -3.46
C ALA A 41 7.12 3.37 -4.73
N GLU A 42 7.91 4.43 -4.96
CA GLU A 42 7.81 5.25 -6.18
C GLU A 42 8.34 4.50 -7.41
N VAL A 43 9.48 3.82 -7.27
CA VAL A 43 10.07 3.00 -8.33
C VAL A 43 9.05 1.95 -8.78
N LEU A 44 8.48 1.20 -7.85
CA LEU A 44 7.49 0.16 -8.16
C LEU A 44 6.21 0.74 -8.76
N PHE A 45 5.71 1.86 -8.24
CA PHE A 45 4.54 2.50 -8.83
C PHE A 45 4.75 2.90 -10.29
N SER A 46 5.97 3.37 -10.62
CA SER A 46 6.34 3.74 -11.99
C SER A 46 6.54 2.54 -12.92
N GLU A 47 7.08 1.43 -12.39
CA GLU A 47 7.37 0.22 -13.17
C GLU A 47 6.15 -0.67 -13.43
N ILE A 48 5.17 -0.63 -12.52
CA ILE A 48 3.97 -1.47 -12.59
C ILE A 48 2.93 -0.82 -13.50
N PRO A 49 2.58 -1.45 -14.64
CA PRO A 49 1.59 -0.91 -15.58
C PRO A 49 0.25 -0.62 -14.90
N ARG A 50 -0.42 0.44 -15.37
CA ARG A 50 -1.76 0.82 -14.87
C ARG A 50 -2.86 -0.21 -15.12
N THR A 51 -2.61 -1.21 -15.96
CA THR A 51 -3.48 -2.37 -16.17
C THR A 51 -3.47 -3.37 -15.03
N VAL A 52 -2.45 -3.34 -14.16
CA VAL A 52 -2.40 -4.20 -12.97
C VAL A 52 -3.36 -3.66 -11.90
N PRO A 53 -4.28 -4.47 -11.34
CA PRO A 53 -5.21 -4.05 -10.29
C PRO A 53 -4.49 -3.46 -9.09
N PHE A 54 -5.05 -2.41 -8.48
CA PHE A 54 -4.39 -1.73 -7.35
C PHE A 54 -4.31 -2.62 -6.12
N GLU A 55 -5.27 -3.54 -5.96
CA GLU A 55 -5.37 -4.50 -4.86
C GLU A 55 -4.16 -5.43 -4.85
N LEU A 56 -3.72 -5.87 -6.03
CA LEU A 56 -2.53 -6.71 -6.17
C LEU A 56 -1.26 -5.93 -5.85
N VAL A 57 -1.22 -4.64 -6.18
CA VAL A 57 -0.10 -3.76 -5.84
C VAL A 57 -0.06 -3.46 -4.35
N ALA A 58 -1.22 -3.28 -3.70
CA ALA A 58 -1.31 -3.13 -2.25
C ALA A 58 -0.78 -4.39 -1.52
N GLU A 59 -1.21 -5.58 -1.94
CA GLU A 59 -0.73 -6.84 -1.38
C GLU A 59 0.78 -7.03 -1.57
N LEU A 60 1.31 -6.64 -2.74
CA LEU A 60 2.76 -6.59 -2.96
C LEU A 60 3.45 -5.64 -1.96
N PHE A 61 2.88 -4.47 -1.71
CA PHE A 61 3.47 -3.49 -0.79
C PHE A 61 3.43 -3.99 0.67
N ASP A 62 2.36 -4.67 1.08
CA ASP A 62 2.26 -5.27 2.40
C ASP A 62 3.32 -6.39 2.59
N LEU A 63 3.55 -7.23 1.58
CA LEU A 63 4.61 -8.23 1.63
C LEU A 63 6.02 -7.60 1.66
N LEU A 64 6.24 -6.52 0.90
CA LEU A 64 7.51 -5.81 0.88
C LEU A 64 7.85 -5.15 2.21
N ALA A 65 6.86 -4.68 2.97
CA ALA A 65 7.07 -4.11 4.29
C ALA A 65 7.84 -5.07 5.22
N TRP A 66 7.64 -6.38 5.07
CA TRP A 66 8.34 -7.42 5.83
C TRP A 66 9.72 -7.80 5.29
N GLN A 67 10.08 -7.35 4.08
CA GLN A 67 11.34 -7.73 3.40
C GLN A 67 12.37 -6.61 3.34
N THR A 68 12.01 -5.40 3.78
CA THR A 68 12.92 -4.24 3.82
C THR A 68 13.65 -4.18 5.15
N ASN A 69 14.87 -3.63 5.13
CA ASN A 69 15.71 -3.53 6.33
C ASN A 69 15.11 -2.57 7.38
N ASP A 70 14.26 -1.63 6.95
CA ASP A 70 13.57 -0.68 7.83
C ASP A 70 12.14 -1.10 8.19
N ASN A 71 11.78 -2.38 7.97
CA ASN A 71 10.44 -2.94 8.22
C ASN A 71 9.32 -2.12 7.57
N GLY A 72 9.54 -1.64 6.36
CA GLY A 72 8.57 -0.92 5.55
C GLY A 72 8.43 0.55 5.93
N ALA A 73 9.23 1.08 6.86
CA ALA A 73 9.09 2.46 7.33
C ALA A 73 9.21 3.47 6.19
N SER A 74 10.14 3.28 5.24
CA SER A 74 10.25 4.15 4.07
C SER A 74 9.07 4.02 3.13
N MET A 75 8.52 2.82 2.96
CA MET A 75 7.33 2.62 2.14
C MET A 75 6.11 3.31 2.75
N ALA A 76 5.92 3.19 4.07
CA ALA A 76 4.84 3.84 4.81
C ALA A 76 4.90 5.37 4.68
N ARG A 77 6.08 5.98 4.80
CA ARG A 77 6.26 7.43 4.59
C ARG A 77 5.86 7.86 3.18
N THR A 78 6.25 7.08 2.17
CA THR A 78 5.90 7.37 0.78
C THR A 78 4.40 7.25 0.51
N THR A 79 3.76 6.21 1.01
CA THR A 79 2.30 6.04 0.82
C THR A 79 1.49 7.04 1.64
N GLU A 80 1.98 7.48 2.80
CA GLU A 80 1.42 8.62 3.54
C GLU A 80 1.53 9.92 2.72
N ALA A 81 2.68 10.17 2.09
CA ALA A 81 2.86 11.34 1.22
C ALA A 81 1.86 11.33 0.05
N TRP A 82 1.58 10.17 -0.55
CA TRP A 82 0.55 10.04 -1.59
C TRP A 82 -0.84 10.47 -1.11
N LEU A 83 -1.21 10.09 0.12
CA LEU A 83 -2.48 10.51 0.72
C LEU A 83 -2.53 12.03 0.93
N ARG A 84 -1.43 12.62 1.39
CA ARG A 84 -1.33 14.08 1.58
C ARG A 84 -1.41 14.86 0.27
N GLU A 85 -0.79 14.34 -0.79
CA GLU A 85 -0.81 14.96 -2.11
C GLU A 85 -2.19 14.89 -2.78
N GLY A 86 -2.91 13.78 -2.64
CA GLY A 86 -4.30 13.68 -3.09
C GLY A 86 -4.52 13.68 -4.61
N SER A 87 -3.46 13.59 -5.43
CA SER A 87 -3.51 13.89 -6.87
C SER A 87 -3.74 12.66 -7.77
N ASP A 88 -3.18 11.50 -7.42
CA ASP A 88 -3.30 10.27 -8.21
C ASP A 88 -4.24 9.26 -7.53
N SER A 89 -5.41 9.01 -8.13
CA SER A 89 -6.40 8.10 -7.56
C SER A 89 -5.91 6.66 -7.39
N ARG A 90 -4.97 6.17 -8.20
CA ARG A 90 -4.39 4.83 -8.04
C ARG A 90 -3.45 4.79 -6.85
N LYS A 91 -2.60 5.81 -6.67
CA LYS A 91 -1.75 5.95 -5.47
C LYS A 91 -2.61 5.97 -4.19
N LEU A 92 -3.70 6.74 -4.22
CA LEU A 92 -4.65 6.81 -3.10
C LEU A 92 -5.30 5.44 -2.82
N LEU A 93 -5.75 4.74 -3.86
CA LEU A 93 -6.34 3.41 -3.69
C LEU A 93 -5.35 2.40 -3.11
N ILE A 94 -4.10 2.39 -3.59
CA ILE A 94 -3.05 1.52 -3.03
C ILE A 94 -2.84 1.86 -1.54
N ALA A 95 -2.58 3.12 -1.21
CA ALA A 95 -2.28 3.55 0.16
C ALA A 95 -3.43 3.29 1.15
N LEU A 96 -4.70 3.41 0.72
CA LEU A 96 -5.87 3.17 1.57
C LEU A 96 -6.21 1.68 1.79
N HIS A 97 -5.54 0.78 1.07
CA HIS A 97 -5.76 -0.67 1.14
C HIS A 97 -4.57 -1.44 1.71
N LEU A 98 -3.51 -0.77 2.13
CA LEU A 98 -2.43 -1.41 2.90
C LEU A 98 -2.94 -1.87 4.27
N GLU A 99 -2.39 -2.98 4.76
CA GLU A 99 -2.63 -3.46 6.12
C GLU A 99 -1.92 -2.59 7.15
N VAL A 100 -0.73 -2.10 6.81
CA VAL A 100 0.02 -1.19 7.69
C VAL A 100 -0.56 0.21 7.61
N TYR A 101 -1.05 0.67 8.75
CA TYR A 101 -1.71 1.95 8.88
C TYR A 101 -0.71 3.13 8.79
N PRO A 102 -0.90 4.09 7.87
CA PRO A 102 0.14 5.07 7.54
C PRO A 102 0.22 6.29 8.47
N PHE A 103 -0.77 6.54 9.35
CA PHE A 103 -0.79 7.76 10.17
C PHE A 103 -0.38 7.49 11.62
N VAL A 104 0.41 8.41 12.19
CA VAL A 104 0.88 8.36 13.58
C VAL A 104 -0.28 8.38 14.59
N ASP A 105 -1.31 9.19 14.33
CA ASP A 105 -2.47 9.30 15.20
C ASP A 105 -3.80 9.51 14.45
N GLY A 106 -4.91 9.44 15.18
CA GLY A 106 -6.26 9.60 14.61
C GLY A 106 -6.59 11.02 14.16
N GLY A 107 -5.99 12.04 14.78
CA GLY A 107 -6.19 13.43 14.38
C GLY A 107 -5.51 13.74 13.05
N GLU A 108 -4.32 13.21 12.83
CA GLU A 108 -3.61 13.31 11.55
C GLU A 108 -4.36 12.60 10.44
N MET A 109 -4.86 11.39 10.73
CA MET A 109 -5.71 10.65 9.81
C MET A 109 -6.92 11.46 9.37
N GLU A 110 -7.70 11.97 10.30
CA GLU A 110 -8.91 12.73 9.95
C GLU A 110 -8.57 13.96 9.12
N ARG A 111 -7.47 14.65 9.45
CA ARG A 111 -7.00 15.83 8.71
C ARG A 111 -6.67 15.52 7.26
N VAL A 112 -6.15 14.33 6.96
CA VAL A 112 -5.81 13.92 5.59
C VAL A 112 -7.00 13.27 4.88
N LEU A 113 -7.71 12.35 5.54
CA LEU A 113 -8.76 11.55 4.89
C LEU A 113 -10.08 12.32 4.69
N LEU A 114 -10.43 13.26 5.57
CA LEU A 114 -11.69 14.04 5.41
C LEU A 114 -11.68 14.91 4.14
N PRO A 115 -10.62 15.69 3.83
CA PRO A 115 -10.53 16.39 2.55
C PRO A 115 -10.61 15.45 1.36
N LEU A 116 -9.83 14.35 1.36
CA LEU A 116 -9.86 13.36 0.28
C LEU A 116 -11.25 12.77 0.06
N ALA A 117 -11.97 12.48 1.13
CA ALA A 117 -13.32 11.93 1.03
C ALA A 117 -14.31 12.90 0.38
N LYS A 118 -14.09 14.21 0.54
CA LYS A 118 -14.92 15.27 -0.06
C LYS A 118 -14.56 15.53 -1.52
N THR A 119 -13.28 15.45 -1.87
CA THR A 119 -12.78 15.86 -3.20
C THR A 119 -12.61 14.70 -4.17
N ASN A 120 -12.57 13.45 -3.70
CA ASN A 120 -12.35 12.28 -4.56
C ASN A 120 -13.39 11.18 -4.31
N ALA A 121 -14.37 11.10 -5.21
CA ALA A 121 -15.46 10.13 -5.15
C ALA A 121 -15.01 8.65 -5.17
N ARG A 122 -13.88 8.33 -5.82
CA ARG A 122 -13.37 6.95 -5.90
C ARG A 122 -12.90 6.41 -4.56
N VAL A 123 -12.41 7.27 -3.67
CA VAL A 123 -11.86 6.86 -2.37
C VAL A 123 -12.73 7.27 -1.18
N SER A 124 -13.77 8.06 -1.42
CA SER A 124 -14.64 8.61 -0.38
C SER A 124 -15.17 7.56 0.59
N ALA A 125 -15.75 6.48 0.08
CA ALA A 125 -16.28 5.42 0.93
C ALA A 125 -15.21 4.77 1.81
N ARG A 126 -14.02 4.51 1.26
CA ARG A 126 -12.91 3.90 2.00
C ARG A 126 -12.34 4.85 3.05
N CYS A 127 -12.14 6.12 2.71
CA CYS A 127 -11.70 7.15 3.65
C CYS A 127 -12.67 7.24 4.85
N MET A 128 -13.98 7.31 4.59
CA MET A 128 -14.98 7.38 5.65
C MET A 128 -15.01 6.12 6.51
N ALA A 129 -14.91 4.93 5.90
CA ALA A 129 -14.86 3.68 6.65
C ALA A 129 -13.68 3.63 7.63
N LEU A 130 -12.50 4.07 7.20
CA LEU A 130 -11.31 4.11 8.05
C LEU A 130 -11.46 5.14 9.19
N ILE A 131 -12.01 6.34 8.91
CA ILE A 131 -12.31 7.36 9.93
C ILE A 131 -13.27 6.80 10.99
N HIS A 132 -14.36 6.15 10.55
CA HIS A 132 -15.35 5.57 11.47
C HIS A 132 -14.74 4.46 12.33
N ALA A 133 -13.96 3.55 11.75
CA ALA A 133 -13.29 2.49 12.48
C ALA A 133 -12.36 3.05 13.58
N ARG A 134 -11.60 4.11 13.28
CA ARG A 134 -10.69 4.73 14.24
C ARG A 134 -11.41 5.42 15.39
N ARG A 135 -12.51 6.13 15.09
CA ARG A 135 -13.36 6.75 16.12
C ARG A 135 -13.94 5.70 17.05
N SER A 136 -14.46 4.60 16.53
CA SER A 136 -15.01 3.50 17.33
C SER A 136 -13.95 2.85 18.22
N ALA A 137 -12.73 2.62 17.71
CA ALA A 137 -11.63 2.08 18.51
C ALA A 137 -11.19 3.02 19.66
N SER A 138 -11.34 4.33 19.48
CA SER A 138 -10.96 5.34 20.49
C SER A 138 -12.00 5.52 21.60
N HIS A 139 -13.24 5.03 21.42
CA HIS A 139 -14.31 5.09 22.43
C HIS A 139 -14.37 3.86 23.35
N VAL A 140 -13.50 2.88 23.12
CA VAL A 140 -13.41 1.63 23.92
C VAL A 140 -12.17 1.64 24.84
N GLY A 141 -11.48 2.78 24.95
CA GLY A 141 -10.29 2.99 25.79
C GLY A 141 -10.57 3.76 27.06
#